data_AF-I5CAM8-F1
#
_entry.id   AF-I5CAM8-F1
#
_cell.length_a   1.000
_cell.length_b   1.000
_cell.length_c   1.000
_cell.angle_alpha   90.00
_cell.angle_beta   90.00
_cell.angle_gamma   90.00
#
_symmetry.space_group_name_H-M   'P 1'
#
loop_
_entity.id
_entity.type
_entity.pdbx_description
1 polymer ?
#
loop_
_entity_poly.entity_id
_entity_poly.type
_entity_poly.pdbx_seq_one_letter_code
_entity_poly.pdbx_strand_id
1 'polypeptide(L)'
;MAKRLLRVFIGAAILLTLLLVFGPRARTISLAAIQAPAVPTELTELERYVQEKEAQERDLKPDNEAKIIWADPENKQKTPYSVLYIHGFTASEREGSPVNRELAAALGANLYLARLPEHGVERRDAMEGLRAEDLMAGAKEALKIARQLGDQVVVIGTSMGGA
;
A
#
# COMPACT_ATOMS: atom_id res chain seq x y z
N MET A 1 55.91 -6.06 -9.66
CA MET A 1 54.66 -6.47 -8.97
C MET A 1 53.69 -5.29 -8.79
N ALA A 2 54.08 -4.20 -8.14
CA ALA A 2 53.22 -3.03 -7.86
C ALA A 2 52.56 -2.38 -9.11
N LYS A 3 53.28 -2.21 -10.23
CA LYS A 3 52.72 -1.63 -11.48
C LYS A 3 51.61 -2.49 -12.10
N ARG A 4 51.65 -3.81 -11.90
CA ARG A 4 50.62 -4.75 -12.39
C ARG A 4 49.36 -4.66 -11.53
N LEU A 5 49.54 -4.61 -10.20
CA LEU A 5 48.46 -4.37 -9.24
C LEU A 5 47.75 -3.03 -9.50
N LEU A 6 48.50 -1.95 -9.70
CA LEU A 6 47.92 -0.62 -10.01
C LEU A 6 47.03 -0.63 -11.27
N ARG A 7 47.47 -1.29 -12.35
CA ARG A 7 46.67 -1.41 -13.59
C ARG A 7 45.39 -2.20 -13.38
N VAL A 8 45.44 -3.26 -12.56
CA VAL A 8 44.25 -4.05 -12.20
C VAL A 8 43.26 -3.21 -11.40
N PHE A 9 43.74 -2.45 -10.41
CA PHE A 9 42.89 -1.54 -9.64
C PHE A 9 42.25 -0.45 -10.50
N ILE A 10 43.01 0.17 -11.41
CA ILE A 10 42.47 1.16 -12.34
C ILE A 10 41.42 0.53 -13.26
N GLY A 11 41.69 -0.65 -13.82
CA GLY A 11 40.73 -1.37 -14.65
C GLY A 11 39.43 -1.70 -13.90
N ALA A 12 39.52 -2.17 -12.66
CA ALA A 12 38.37 -2.47 -11.81
C ALA A 12 37.58 -1.20 -11.46
N ALA A 13 38.26 -0.09 -11.16
CA ALA A 13 37.62 1.20 -10.87
C ALA A 13 36.88 1.77 -12.10
N ILE A 14 37.48 1.66 -13.29
CA ILE A 14 36.83 2.05 -14.55
C ILE A 14 35.60 1.17 -14.80
N LEU A 15 35.73 -0.15 -14.65
CA LEU A 15 34.60 -1.06 -14.84
C LEU A 15 33.47 -0.78 -13.84
N LEU A 16 33.77 -0.56 -12.57
CA LEU A 16 32.79 -0.20 -11.55
C LEU A 16 32.10 1.12 -11.89
N THR A 17 32.86 2.11 -12.36
CA THR A 17 32.32 3.42 -12.77
C THR A 17 31.39 3.27 -13.97
N LEU A 18 31.78 2.48 -14.99
CA LEU A 18 30.93 2.19 -16.13
C LEU A 18 29.65 1.46 -15.72
N LEU A 19 29.72 0.50 -14.80
CA LEU A 19 28.54 -0.19 -14.26
C LEU A 19 27.63 0.74 -13.46
N LEU A 20 28.17 1.70 -12.71
CA LEU A 20 27.36 2.67 -11.97
C LEU A 20 26.70 3.72 -12.88
N VAL A 21 27.40 4.15 -13.95
CA VAL A 21 26.90 5.18 -14.87
C VAL A 21 25.94 4.63 -15.91
N PHE A 22 26.22 3.43 -16.44
CA PHE A 22 25.45 2.78 -17.51
C PHE A 22 24.65 1.57 -17.02
N GLY A 23 24.68 1.29 -15.72
CA GLY A 23 23.86 0.27 -15.11
C GLY A 23 22.37 0.54 -15.26
N PRO A 24 21.53 -0.50 -15.04
CA PRO A 24 20.08 -0.35 -15.08
C PRO A 24 19.63 0.69 -14.08
N ARG A 25 18.92 1.71 -14.56
CA ARG A 25 18.23 2.69 -13.71
C ARG A 25 16.81 2.20 -13.45
N ALA A 26 16.32 2.40 -12.23
CA ALA A 26 14.90 2.25 -11.95
C ALA A 26 14.10 3.18 -12.88
N ARG A 27 13.05 2.65 -13.52
CA ARG A 27 12.15 3.47 -14.33
C ARG A 27 11.34 4.34 -13.38
N THR A 28 11.39 5.66 -13.58
CA THR A 28 10.51 6.59 -12.88
C THR A 28 9.14 6.55 -13.53
N ILE A 29 8.12 6.20 -12.76
CA ILE A 29 6.75 6.11 -13.22
C ILE A 29 6.01 7.37 -12.79
N SER A 30 5.35 8.03 -13.74
CA SER A 30 4.53 9.20 -13.41
C SER A 30 3.33 8.76 -12.59
N LEU A 31 3.16 9.33 -11.40
CA LEU A 31 1.97 9.13 -10.58
C LEU A 31 0.70 9.44 -11.40
N ALA A 32 0.69 10.47 -12.25
CA ALA A 32 -0.47 10.80 -13.07
C ALA A 32 -0.88 9.69 -14.05
N ALA A 33 0.07 8.84 -14.46
CA ALA A 33 -0.19 7.74 -15.39
C ALA A 33 -0.85 6.52 -14.72
N ILE A 34 -0.73 6.37 -13.40
CA ILE A 34 -1.35 5.26 -12.67
C ILE A 34 -2.84 5.52 -12.51
N GLN A 35 -3.69 4.79 -13.24
CA GLN A 35 -5.13 4.82 -12.98
C GLN A 35 -5.47 3.92 -11.79
N ALA A 36 -6.37 4.42 -10.94
CA ALA A 36 -7.04 3.61 -9.92
C ALA A 36 -8.51 3.52 -10.28
N PRO A 37 -9.20 2.41 -9.97
CA PRO A 37 -10.61 2.25 -10.28
C PRO A 37 -11.46 3.38 -9.68
N ALA A 38 -12.61 3.62 -10.29
CA ALA A 38 -13.64 4.44 -9.67
C ALA A 38 -14.19 3.70 -8.44
N VAL A 39 -14.49 4.45 -7.38
CA VAL A 39 -15.08 3.91 -6.15
C VAL A 39 -16.48 4.50 -5.99
N PRO A 40 -17.46 3.76 -5.45
CA PRO A 40 -18.80 4.30 -5.19
C PRO A 40 -18.75 5.50 -4.24
N THR A 41 -19.68 6.44 -4.40
CA THR A 41 -19.81 7.61 -3.51
C THR A 41 -20.73 7.34 -2.33
N GLU A 42 -21.74 6.49 -2.52
CA GLU A 42 -22.67 6.10 -1.46
C GLU A 42 -22.00 5.10 -0.49
N LEU A 43 -22.09 5.36 0.81
CA LEU A 43 -21.35 4.60 1.83
C LEU A 43 -21.71 3.11 1.87
N THR A 44 -22.99 2.79 1.71
CA THR A 44 -23.47 1.40 1.65
C THR A 44 -22.93 0.67 0.42
N GLU A 45 -22.87 1.35 -0.72
CA GLU A 45 -22.31 0.78 -1.95
C GLU A 45 -20.79 0.64 -1.86
N LEU A 46 -20.12 1.59 -1.19
CA LEU A 46 -18.68 1.56 -0.95
C LEU A 46 -18.28 0.38 -0.06
N GLU A 47 -19.02 0.13 1.02
CA GLU A 47 -18.80 -1.03 1.89
C GLU A 47 -18.99 -2.34 1.13
N ARG A 48 -20.07 -2.45 0.35
CA ARG A 48 -20.32 -3.60 -0.52
C ARG A 48 -19.20 -3.78 -1.56
N TYR A 49 -18.72 -2.70 -2.17
CA TYR A 49 -17.61 -2.72 -3.13
C TYR A 49 -16.33 -3.31 -2.52
N VAL A 50 -15.97 -2.89 -1.30
CA VAL A 50 -14.81 -3.43 -0.58
C VAL A 50 -15.02 -4.92 -0.31
N GLN A 51 -16.17 -5.32 0.23
CA GLN A 51 -16.47 -6.71 0.56
C GLN A 51 -16.45 -7.63 -0.68
N GLU A 52 -17.07 -7.20 -1.78
CA GLU A 52 -17.11 -7.96 -3.04
C GLU A 52 -15.72 -8.10 -3.65
N LYS A 53 -14.91 -7.05 -3.60
CA LYS A 53 -13.52 -7.09 -4.09
C LYS A 53 -12.69 -8.09 -3.28
N GLU A 54 -12.79 -8.04 -1.96
CA GLU A 54 -12.03 -8.93 -1.08
C GLU A 54 -12.50 -10.39 -1.21
N ALA A 55 -13.80 -10.61 -1.43
CA ALA A 55 -14.35 -11.94 -1.69
C ALA A 55 -13.87 -12.57 -3.02
N GLN A 56 -13.36 -11.77 -3.96
CA GLN A 56 -12.77 -12.27 -5.20
C GLN A 56 -11.30 -12.70 -5.04
N GLU A 57 -10.63 -12.30 -3.96
CA GLU A 57 -9.26 -12.73 -3.68
C GLU A 57 -9.25 -14.21 -3.28
N ARG A 58 -8.44 -14.99 -3.99
CA ARG A 58 -8.26 -16.41 -3.68
C ARG A 58 -7.20 -16.57 -2.61
N ASP A 59 -7.37 -17.58 -1.76
CA ASP A 59 -6.38 -17.96 -0.75
C ASP A 59 -6.06 -16.84 0.25
N LEU A 60 -7.03 -15.95 0.52
CA LEU A 60 -6.89 -14.91 1.53
C LEU A 60 -6.78 -15.56 2.93
N LYS A 61 -5.79 -15.14 3.72
CA LYS A 61 -5.69 -15.58 5.12
C LYS A 61 -6.89 -15.05 5.90
N PRO A 62 -7.38 -15.79 6.91
CA PRO A 62 -8.45 -15.30 7.76
C PRO A 62 -8.14 -13.92 8.36
N ASP A 63 -9.12 -13.02 8.36
CA ASP A 63 -9.07 -11.67 8.96
C ASP A 63 -8.13 -10.67 8.24
N ASN A 64 -7.51 -11.04 7.11
CA ASN A 64 -6.62 -10.15 6.37
C ASN A 64 -7.31 -9.30 5.29
N GLU A 65 -8.62 -9.44 5.09
CA GLU A 65 -9.36 -8.63 4.13
C GLU A 65 -9.24 -7.13 4.44
N ALA A 66 -9.22 -6.32 3.38
CA ALA A 66 -9.44 -4.89 3.53
C ALA A 66 -10.83 -4.64 4.14
N LYS A 67 -10.92 -3.75 5.12
CA LYS A 67 -12.20 -3.51 5.81
C LYS A 67 -12.38 -2.07 6.25
N ILE A 68 -13.65 -1.66 6.32
CA ILE A 68 -14.07 -0.38 6.88
C ILE A 68 -14.50 -0.62 8.33
N ILE A 69 -13.95 0.15 9.25
CA ILE A 69 -14.37 0.19 10.64
C ILE A 69 -15.07 1.53 10.84
N TRP A 70 -16.36 1.46 11.14
CA TRP A 70 -17.20 2.62 11.35
C TRP A 70 -17.00 3.18 12.76
N ALA A 71 -16.90 4.49 12.88
CA ALA A 71 -16.89 5.16 14.18
C ALA A 71 -18.21 4.95 14.93
N ASP A 72 -19.32 4.93 14.19
CA ASP A 72 -20.65 4.59 14.66
C ASP A 72 -21.25 3.50 13.74
N PRO A 73 -21.19 2.21 14.14
CA PRO A 73 -21.73 1.11 13.35
C PRO A 73 -23.25 1.10 13.24
N GLU A 74 -23.97 1.71 14.20
CA GLU A 74 -25.44 1.78 14.20
C GLU A 74 -25.93 2.86 13.24
N ASN A 75 -25.13 3.91 13.06
CA ASN A 75 -25.42 5.02 12.16
C ASN A 75 -24.21 5.36 11.28
N LYS A 76 -24.00 4.53 10.24
CA LYS A 76 -22.89 4.66 9.29
C LYS A 76 -23.00 5.97 8.51
N GLN A 77 -22.16 6.94 8.85
CA GLN A 77 -22.10 8.24 8.20
C GLN A 77 -20.67 8.67 7.95
N LYS A 78 -20.50 9.63 7.04
CA LYS A 78 -19.21 10.28 6.80
C LYS A 78 -18.82 11.08 8.04
N THR A 79 -17.55 10.99 8.44
CA THR A 79 -17.01 11.64 9.65
C THR A 79 -16.15 12.86 9.27
N PRO A 80 -15.89 13.82 10.19
CA PRO A 80 -14.99 14.94 9.89
C PRO A 80 -13.59 14.49 9.45
N TYR A 81 -13.10 13.40 10.04
CA TYR A 81 -11.85 12.74 9.66
C TYR A 81 -12.09 11.28 9.33
N SER A 82 -11.37 10.76 8.35
CA SER A 82 -11.16 9.33 8.20
C SER A 82 -9.69 8.98 8.38
N VAL A 83 -9.42 7.76 8.86
CA VAL A 83 -8.08 7.21 8.97
C VAL A 83 -7.88 6.17 7.87
N LEU A 84 -6.79 6.30 7.12
CA LEU A 84 -6.33 5.28 6.17
C LEU A 84 -5.07 4.64 6.74
N TYR A 85 -5.08 3.32 6.94
CA TYR A 85 -3.88 2.56 7.29
C TYR A 85 -3.38 1.74 6.10
N ILE A 86 -2.10 1.89 5.76
CA ILE A 86 -1.40 1.14 4.72
C ILE A 86 -0.21 0.38 5.35
N HIS A 87 -0.26 -0.95 5.28
CA HIS A 87 0.77 -1.82 5.86
C HIS A 87 2.06 -1.85 5.02
N GLY A 88 3.13 -2.37 5.62
CA GLY A 88 4.42 -2.61 4.98
C GLY A 88 4.44 -3.79 4.01
N PHE A 89 5.57 -3.98 3.33
CA PHE A 89 5.76 -5.08 2.39
C PHE A 89 5.65 -6.43 3.11
N THR A 90 4.94 -7.38 2.52
CA THR A 90 4.62 -8.72 3.09
C THR A 90 3.71 -8.74 4.32
N ALA A 91 3.35 -7.58 4.87
CA ALA A 91 2.53 -7.45 6.07
C ALA A 91 1.03 -7.47 5.76
N SER A 92 0.22 -7.20 6.81
CA SER A 92 -1.22 -6.96 6.74
C SER A 92 -1.61 -5.86 7.74
N GLU A 93 -2.91 -5.55 7.82
CA GLU A 93 -3.44 -4.52 8.73
C GLU A 93 -3.03 -4.71 10.20
N ARG A 94 -2.77 -5.97 10.60
CA ARG A 94 -2.33 -6.34 11.95
C ARG A 94 -0.99 -5.71 12.36
N GLU A 95 -0.13 -5.35 11.42
CA GLU A 95 1.15 -4.69 11.72
C GLU A 95 0.97 -3.36 12.47
N GLY A 96 -0.13 -2.65 12.17
CA GLY A 96 -0.46 -1.38 12.83
C GLY A 96 -1.35 -1.53 14.04
N SER A 97 -1.80 -2.75 14.36
CA SER A 97 -2.73 -3.02 15.46
C SER A 97 -1.99 -3.02 16.80
N PRO A 98 -2.57 -2.45 17.88
CA PRO A 98 -3.88 -1.79 17.94
C PRO A 98 -3.85 -0.29 17.59
N VAL A 99 -2.67 0.31 17.37
CA VAL A 99 -2.48 1.76 17.23
C VAL A 99 -3.35 2.38 16.12
N ASN A 100 -3.47 1.72 14.97
CA ASN A 100 -4.31 2.18 13.86
C ASN A 100 -5.80 2.34 14.27
N ARG A 101 -6.30 1.45 15.12
CA ARG A 101 -7.67 1.43 15.64
C ARG A 101 -7.85 2.42 16.78
N GLU A 102 -6.89 2.48 17.69
CA GLU A 102 -6.90 3.43 18.80
C GLU A 102 -6.86 4.88 18.31
N LEU A 103 -6.07 5.18 17.28
CA LEU A 103 -6.04 6.51 16.68
C LEU A 103 -7.38 6.88 16.06
N ALA A 104 -7.98 5.97 15.27
CA ALA A 104 -9.28 6.23 14.67
C ALA A 104 -10.37 6.46 15.72
N ALA A 105 -10.39 5.64 16.77
CA ALA A 105 -11.31 5.79 17.89
C ALA A 105 -11.11 7.14 18.62
N ALA A 106 -9.85 7.52 18.90
CA ALA A 106 -9.54 8.79 19.54
C ALA A 106 -9.96 10.01 18.72
N LEU A 107 -10.02 9.89 17.40
CA LEU A 107 -10.49 10.93 16.48
C LEU A 107 -12.00 10.88 16.21
N GLY A 108 -12.72 9.85 16.69
CA GLY A 108 -14.10 9.59 16.30
C GLY A 108 -14.24 9.39 14.78
N ALA A 109 -13.22 8.81 14.15
CA ALA A 109 -13.05 8.73 12.70
C ALA A 109 -13.41 7.35 12.16
N ASN A 110 -13.98 7.32 10.96
CA ASN A 110 -14.07 6.07 10.20
C ASN A 110 -12.66 5.62 9.79
N LEU A 111 -12.39 4.32 9.84
CA LEU A 111 -11.08 3.76 9.53
C LEU A 111 -11.18 2.81 8.34
N TYR A 112 -10.31 3.00 7.36
CA TYR A 112 -10.09 2.04 6.30
C TYR A 112 -8.73 1.35 6.49
N LEU A 113 -8.80 0.03 6.68
CA LEU A 113 -7.65 -0.86 6.74
C LEU A 113 -7.42 -1.41 5.33
N ALA A 114 -6.45 -0.84 4.62
CA ALA A 114 -6.18 -1.25 3.24
C ALA A 114 -5.39 -2.56 3.22
N ARG A 115 -5.74 -3.45 2.27
CA ARG A 115 -4.91 -4.57 1.85
C ARG A 115 -4.35 -4.26 0.47
N LEU A 116 -3.02 -4.24 0.34
CA LEU A 116 -2.37 -4.02 -0.96
C LEU A 116 -2.40 -5.31 -1.80
N PRO A 117 -2.31 -5.21 -3.14
CA PRO A 117 -2.33 -6.38 -4.02
C PRO A 117 -1.34 -7.45 -3.59
N GLU A 118 -1.73 -8.72 -3.72
CA GLU A 118 -0.97 -9.90 -3.33
C GLU A 118 -0.63 -10.04 -1.83
N HIS A 119 -0.93 -9.06 -0.99
CA HIS A 119 -0.68 -9.16 0.44
C HIS A 119 -1.80 -9.90 1.16
N GLY A 120 -1.48 -10.45 2.32
CA GLY A 120 -2.46 -11.12 3.18
C GLY A 120 -2.94 -12.49 2.71
N VAL A 121 -2.38 -13.07 1.63
CA VAL A 121 -2.75 -14.40 1.10
C VAL A 121 -1.81 -15.52 1.58
N GLU A 122 -2.23 -16.78 1.40
CA GLU A 122 -1.48 -17.99 1.78
C GLU A 122 -0.54 -18.52 0.69
N ARG A 123 -0.66 -18.02 -0.55
CA ARG A 123 0.18 -18.43 -1.68
C ARG A 123 1.68 -18.20 -1.37
N ARG A 124 2.53 -19.20 -1.65
CA ARG A 124 3.97 -19.13 -1.34
C ARG A 124 4.71 -18.10 -2.18
N ASP A 125 4.24 -17.92 -3.39
CA ASP A 125 4.74 -17.04 -4.45
C ASP A 125 3.88 -15.77 -4.58
N ALA A 126 3.14 -15.37 -3.54
CA ALA A 126 2.23 -14.22 -3.61
C ALA A 126 2.88 -12.96 -4.18
N MET A 127 4.11 -12.66 -3.80
CA MET A 127 4.82 -11.46 -4.30
C MET A 127 5.38 -11.62 -5.72
N GLU A 128 5.32 -12.81 -6.31
CA GLU A 128 5.84 -13.04 -7.65
C GLU A 128 5.03 -12.25 -8.68
N GLY A 129 5.73 -11.43 -9.47
CA GLY A 129 5.10 -10.59 -10.49
C GLY A 129 4.44 -9.31 -9.95
N LEU A 130 4.43 -9.07 -8.63
CA LEU A 130 3.95 -7.81 -8.06
C LEU A 130 4.84 -6.63 -8.51
N ARG A 131 4.22 -5.59 -9.07
CA ARG A 131 4.93 -4.41 -9.56
C ARG A 131 4.63 -3.17 -8.73
N ALA A 132 5.51 -2.18 -8.83
CA ALA A 132 5.34 -0.90 -8.14
C ALA A 132 4.04 -0.20 -8.57
N GLU A 133 3.66 -0.33 -9.85
CA GLU A 133 2.42 0.22 -10.40
C GLU A 133 1.18 -0.35 -9.72
N ASP A 134 1.20 -1.65 -9.38
CA ASP A 134 0.07 -2.33 -8.75
C ASP A 134 -0.09 -1.83 -7.30
N LEU A 135 1.03 -1.65 -6.58
CA LEU A 135 1.06 -1.04 -5.25
C LEU A 135 0.54 0.41 -5.28
N MET A 136 1.01 1.22 -6.24
CA MET A 136 0.59 2.60 -6.41
C MET A 136 -0.90 2.70 -6.76
N ALA A 137 -1.42 1.80 -7.60
CA ALA A 137 -2.84 1.73 -7.94
C ALA A 137 -3.68 1.36 -6.70
N GLY A 138 -3.24 0.36 -5.92
CA GLY A 138 -3.87 -0.04 -4.67
C GLY A 138 -3.90 1.08 -3.63
N ALA A 139 -2.79 1.77 -3.42
CA ALA A 139 -2.71 2.91 -2.50
C ALA A 139 -3.61 4.09 -2.93
N LYS A 140 -3.70 4.37 -4.24
CA LYS A 140 -4.60 5.39 -4.78
C LYS A 140 -6.07 5.02 -4.59
N GLU A 141 -6.43 3.77 -4.82
CA GLU A 141 -7.78 3.28 -4.58
C GLU A 141 -8.12 3.39 -3.09
N ALA A 142 -7.23 2.95 -2.21
CA ALA A 142 -7.40 3.06 -0.76
C ALA A 142 -7.61 4.51 -0.31
N LEU A 143 -6.87 5.46 -0.88
CA LEU A 143 -7.07 6.90 -0.63
C LEU A 143 -8.43 7.40 -1.14
N LYS A 144 -8.89 6.92 -2.30
CA LYS A 144 -10.22 7.28 -2.80
C LYS A 144 -11.33 6.76 -1.89
N ILE A 145 -11.21 5.52 -1.40
CA ILE A 145 -12.14 4.93 -0.42
C ILE A 145 -12.15 5.77 0.86
N ALA A 146 -10.97 6.05 1.44
CA ALA A 146 -10.86 6.83 2.66
C ALA A 146 -11.48 8.25 2.53
N ARG A 147 -11.38 8.89 1.35
CA ARG A 147 -12.02 10.20 1.08
C ARG A 147 -13.55 10.18 1.07
N GLN A 148 -14.16 9.02 0.82
CA GLN A 148 -15.62 8.89 0.96
C GLN A 148 -16.02 8.77 2.43
N LEU A 149 -15.13 8.20 3.25
CA LEU A 149 -15.39 7.92 4.67
C LEU A 149 -15.25 9.15 5.57
N GLY A 150 -14.52 10.17 5.15
CA GLY A 150 -14.36 11.40 5.94
C GLY A 150 -13.98 12.63 5.12
N ASP A 151 -14.21 13.82 5.68
CA ASP A 151 -13.95 15.10 4.99
C ASP A 151 -12.46 15.39 4.83
N GLN A 152 -11.65 14.98 5.80
CA GLN A 152 -10.20 15.00 5.74
C GLN A 152 -9.64 13.60 6.03
N VAL A 153 -8.57 13.22 5.33
CA VAL A 153 -7.96 11.89 5.49
C VAL A 153 -6.64 12.00 6.26
N VAL A 154 -6.52 11.27 7.36
CA VAL A 154 -5.26 10.98 8.06
C VAL A 154 -4.68 9.70 7.49
N VAL A 155 -3.54 9.79 6.81
CA VAL A 155 -2.86 8.62 6.23
C VAL A 155 -1.75 8.15 7.16
N ILE A 156 -1.78 6.86 7.51
CA ILE A 156 -0.76 6.17 8.29
C ILE A 156 -0.17 5.08 7.40
N GLY A 157 1.14 5.13 7.21
CA GLY A 157 1.87 4.12 6.45
C GLY A 157 3.03 3.56 7.26
N THR A 158 3.21 2.24 7.20
CA THR A 158 4.35 1.55 7.84
C THR A 158 5.31 1.06 6.76
N SER A 159 6.61 1.39 6.86
CA SER A 159 7.64 0.91 5.92
C SER A 159 7.26 1.24 4.46
N MET A 160 7.12 0.23 3.58
CA MET A 160 6.63 0.38 2.20
C MET A 160 5.31 1.16 2.12
N GLY A 161 4.39 0.97 3.07
CA GLY A 161 3.12 1.69 3.08
C GLY A 161 3.24 3.19 3.35
N GLY A 162 4.38 3.66 3.87
CA GLY A 162 4.67 5.08 4.09
C GLY A 162 5.45 5.76 2.96
N ALA A 163 5.98 4.98 2.00
CA ALA A 163 6.74 5.48 0.85
C ALA A 163 5.81 5.85 -0.32
#